data_AF-A0AAD1WU44-F1
#
_entry.id   AF-A0AAD1WU44-F1
#
_cell.length_a   1.000
_cell.length_b   1.000
_cell.length_c   1.000
_cell.angle_alpha   90.00
_cell.angle_beta   90.00
_cell.angle_gamma   90.00
#
_symmetry.space_group_name_H-M   'P 1'
#
loop_
_entity.id
_entity.type
_entity.pdbx_description
1 polymer ?
#
loop_
_entity_poly.entity_id
_entity_poly.type
_entity_poly.pdbx_seq_one_letter_code
_entity_poly.pdbx_strand_id
1 'polypeptide(L)'
;MSQRQKTKAGKSDRASFFLTKTAASKQSEEQDGGDQNRREHPPSPQTPPAQAENEQPLTMRAIREMMAEFSDNIQLNIKKQLQTLTAELHKDIQDIETHPDQLIIDRAHRLRRPKHLPTTAARDVIARIHFFHAKERIMKASRKADMPEAYSSIKIFADLSADTLHFRKTMGPVTSALRDHNVNYRWGYPAKLLISYQDAIHPVNTVAQGIQQLKEWGLPIQNLHPTKAAKVPRMSPEWTTQ
;
A
#
# COMPACT_ATOMS: atom_id res chain seq x y z
N MET A 1 45.73 -44.54 -27.29
CA MET A 1 46.78 -43.69 -26.69
C MET A 1 46.07 -42.53 -26.02
N SER A 2 45.89 -42.60 -24.70
CA SER A 2 46.75 -41.98 -23.67
C SER A 2 46.06 -40.69 -23.18
N GLN A 3 45.24 -40.79 -22.13
CA GLN A 3 45.51 -40.49 -20.70
C GLN A 3 45.27 -39.00 -20.37
N ARG A 4 44.31 -38.62 -19.50
CA ARG A 4 44.29 -38.66 -18.00
C ARG A 4 45.38 -37.70 -17.43
N GLN A 5 45.19 -36.74 -16.52
CA GLN A 5 44.50 -36.66 -15.21
C GLN A 5 44.43 -35.16 -14.77
N LYS A 6 43.34 -34.67 -14.17
CA LYS A 6 43.09 -34.43 -12.71
C LYS A 6 44.20 -33.74 -11.89
N THR A 7 43.82 -32.68 -11.16
CA THR A 7 43.89 -32.52 -9.67
C THR A 7 42.98 -31.32 -9.29
N LYS A 8 41.99 -31.41 -8.37
CA LYS A 8 42.03 -31.36 -6.88
C LYS A 8 42.88 -30.19 -6.35
N ALA A 9 42.60 -29.48 -5.26
CA ALA A 9 41.52 -29.33 -4.28
C ALA A 9 42.14 -28.37 -3.23
N GLY A 10 41.41 -27.42 -2.68
CA GLY A 10 41.95 -26.54 -1.63
C GLY A 10 40.85 -25.99 -0.74
N LYS A 11 40.79 -26.53 0.46
CA LYS A 11 39.81 -26.27 1.53
C LYS A 11 40.56 -25.58 2.66
N SER A 12 40.04 -24.48 3.20
CA SER A 12 40.40 -23.91 4.51
C SER A 12 39.39 -22.79 4.80
N ASP A 13 38.34 -23.03 5.58
CA ASP A 13 38.28 -22.96 7.05
C ASP A 13 38.56 -21.57 7.65
N ARG A 14 37.52 -21.12 8.38
CA ARG A 14 37.51 -20.34 9.64
C ARG A 14 38.24 -19.00 9.68
N ALA A 15 37.46 -17.93 9.86
CA ALA A 15 37.64 -17.05 11.01
C ALA A 15 36.35 -16.25 11.30
N SER A 16 35.77 -16.56 12.45
CA SER A 16 34.76 -15.83 13.20
C SER A 16 35.24 -14.41 13.57
N PHE A 17 34.41 -13.40 13.33
CA PHE A 17 34.58 -12.08 13.93
C PHE A 17 33.44 -11.83 14.93
N PHE A 18 33.85 -11.83 16.20
CA PHE A 18 33.08 -11.44 17.37
C PHE A 18 32.80 -9.93 17.34
N LEU A 19 31.55 -9.53 17.61
CA LEU A 19 31.26 -8.20 18.16
C LEU A 19 30.73 -8.40 19.58
N THR A 20 31.65 -8.37 20.55
CA THR A 20 31.30 -8.28 21.97
C THR A 20 31.22 -6.82 22.37
N LYS A 21 30.03 -6.38 22.80
CA LYS A 21 29.84 -5.09 23.45
C LYS A 21 30.26 -5.25 24.92
N THR A 22 31.48 -4.80 25.23
CA THR A 22 32.00 -4.70 26.59
C THR A 22 31.44 -3.46 27.25
N ALA A 23 30.74 -3.63 28.39
CA ALA A 23 30.57 -2.58 29.39
C ALA A 23 30.19 -3.21 30.74
N ALA A 24 31.20 -3.51 31.56
CA ALA A 24 30.98 -3.71 32.98
C ALA A 24 32.24 -3.37 33.80
N SER A 25 32.00 -2.52 34.79
CA SER A 25 32.66 -2.41 36.09
C SER A 25 34.01 -1.71 36.26
N LYS A 26 33.91 -0.68 37.11
CA LYS A 26 34.66 -0.46 38.35
C LYS A 26 36.14 -0.11 38.23
N GLN A 27 36.43 1.14 38.59
CA GLN A 27 37.54 1.42 39.50
C GLN A 27 37.02 2.22 40.71
N SER A 28 37.32 1.65 41.86
CA SER A 28 37.28 2.17 43.21
C SER A 28 38.47 3.10 43.45
N GLU A 29 38.25 4.20 44.16
CA GLU A 29 39.28 4.83 44.98
C GLU A 29 38.66 5.19 46.34
N GLU A 30 39.13 4.47 47.36
CA GLU A 30 39.01 4.78 48.78
C GLU A 30 40.07 5.82 49.16
N GLN A 31 39.69 6.75 50.04
CA GLN A 31 40.49 7.30 51.15
C GLN A 31 39.49 8.11 52.00
N ASP A 32 38.96 7.55 53.08
CA ASP A 32 39.53 7.45 54.44
C ASP A 32 39.73 8.80 55.14
N GLY A 33 39.09 8.93 56.31
CA GLY A 33 39.25 10.08 57.19
C GLY A 33 38.02 10.44 58.03
N GLY A 34 37.90 9.83 59.21
CA GLY A 34 37.50 10.59 60.41
C GLY A 34 36.05 10.47 60.91
N ASP A 35 35.79 9.39 61.64
CA ASP A 35 35.29 9.36 63.02
C ASP A 35 34.44 10.55 63.55
N GLN A 36 33.17 10.29 63.91
CA GLN A 36 32.61 10.45 65.27
C GLN A 36 31.06 10.47 65.29
N ASN A 37 30.50 9.36 65.74
CA ASN A 37 29.36 9.20 66.67
C ASN A 37 28.39 10.38 66.90
N ARG A 38 27.13 10.26 66.41
CA ARG A 38 25.93 10.63 67.20
C ARG A 38 24.64 10.01 66.64
N ARG A 39 23.93 9.31 67.52
CA ARG A 39 22.56 8.82 67.33
C ARG A 39 21.59 10.00 67.37
N GLU A 40 20.83 10.24 66.31
CA GLU A 40 19.61 11.06 66.34
C GLU A 40 18.60 10.46 65.33
N HIS A 41 17.34 10.35 65.76
CA HIS A 41 16.20 9.82 65.01
C HIS A 41 15.90 10.61 63.72
N PRO A 42 15.31 10.00 62.68
CA PRO A 42 14.82 10.77 61.53
C PRO A 42 13.56 11.57 61.92
N PRO A 43 13.53 12.90 61.69
CA PRO A 43 12.30 13.68 61.82
C PRO A 43 11.39 13.49 60.59
N SER A 44 10.09 13.43 60.85
CA SER A 44 9.02 13.39 59.85
C SER A 44 9.13 14.52 58.80
N PRO A 45 8.72 14.29 57.54
CA PRO A 45 8.79 15.31 56.50
C PRO A 45 7.83 16.46 56.78
N GLN A 46 8.39 17.66 56.98
CA GLN A 46 7.65 18.92 56.97
C GLN A 46 7.42 19.36 55.52
N THR A 47 6.18 19.67 55.18
CA THR A 47 5.78 20.28 53.91
C THR A 47 6.37 21.68 53.78
N PRO A 48 7.03 22.06 52.67
CA PRO A 48 7.55 23.41 52.50
C PRO A 48 6.42 24.45 52.31
N PRO A 49 6.57 25.67 52.86
CA PRO A 49 5.56 26.71 52.81
C PRO A 49 5.47 27.35 51.41
N ALA A 50 4.23 27.64 51.01
CA ALA A 50 3.88 28.27 49.75
C ALA A 50 4.55 29.65 49.60
N GLN A 51 5.44 29.77 48.62
CA GLN A 51 5.92 31.05 48.12
C GLN A 51 4.91 31.58 47.10
N ALA A 52 4.24 32.67 47.45
CA ALA A 52 3.34 33.40 46.58
C ALA A 52 4.16 34.23 45.57
N GLU A 53 4.41 33.66 44.40
CA GLU A 53 4.89 34.41 43.24
C GLU A 53 3.69 34.98 42.47
N ASN A 54 3.30 36.20 42.87
CA ASN A 54 2.80 37.28 42.02
C ASN A 54 2.16 36.89 40.67
N GLU A 55 1.02 36.20 40.70
CA GLU A 55 0.14 36.04 39.53
C GLU A 55 -0.53 37.38 39.26
N GLN A 56 0.03 38.19 38.35
CA GLN A 56 -0.76 39.27 37.77
C GLN A 56 -1.98 38.63 37.09
N PRO A 57 -3.23 39.03 37.41
CA PRO A 57 -4.39 38.45 36.75
C PRO A 57 -4.29 38.77 35.26
N LEU A 58 -4.14 37.74 34.43
CA LEU A 58 -4.14 37.91 32.99
C LEU A 58 -5.42 38.64 32.61
N THR A 59 -5.26 39.89 32.19
CA THR A 59 -6.40 40.69 31.77
C THR A 59 -7.06 40.03 30.56
N MET A 60 -8.38 40.14 30.43
CA MET A 60 -9.11 39.65 29.25
C MET A 60 -8.53 40.16 27.93
N ARG A 61 -7.81 41.30 27.97
CA ARG A 61 -7.04 41.84 26.85
C ARG A 61 -5.84 40.96 26.50
N ALA A 62 -5.01 40.59 27.47
CA ALA A 62 -3.86 39.70 27.26
C ALA A 62 -4.29 38.32 26.74
N ILE A 63 -5.40 37.77 27.25
CA ILE A 63 -5.96 36.50 26.75
C ILE A 63 -6.42 36.64 25.29
N ARG A 64 -7.07 37.75 24.92
CA ARG A 64 -7.47 38.02 23.53
C ARG A 64 -6.26 38.18 22.60
N GLU A 65 -5.22 38.86 23.05
CA GLU A 65 -3.97 39.05 22.29
C GLU A 65 -3.29 37.69 22.06
N MET A 66 -3.13 36.85 23.08
CA MET A 66 -2.59 35.49 22.93
C MET A 66 -3.44 34.60 22.00
N MET A 67 -4.78 34.68 22.08
CA MET A 67 -5.66 33.92 21.19
C MET A 67 -5.58 34.40 19.74
N ALA A 68 -5.38 35.70 19.51
CA ALA A 68 -5.16 36.26 18.19
C ALA A 68 -3.82 35.80 17.60
N GLU A 69 -2.74 35.86 18.39
CA GLU A 69 -1.42 35.35 17.99
C GLU A 69 -1.45 33.84 17.69
N PHE A 70 -2.15 33.06 18.51
CA PHE A 70 -2.35 31.64 18.29
C PHE A 70 -3.12 31.36 17.00
N SER A 71 -4.19 32.11 16.75
CA SER A 71 -4.95 32.05 15.50
C SER A 71 -4.07 32.40 14.29
N ASP A 72 -3.28 33.47 14.36
CA ASP A 72 -2.39 33.90 13.28
C ASP A 72 -1.30 32.87 12.99
N ASN A 73 -0.76 32.23 14.03
CA ASN A 73 0.20 31.14 13.88
C ASN A 73 -0.42 29.92 13.17
N ILE A 74 -1.65 29.53 13.55
CA ILE A 74 -2.39 28.47 12.86
C ILE A 74 -2.57 28.82 11.37
N GLN A 75 -3.03 30.04 11.08
CA GLN A 75 -3.25 30.49 9.70
C GLN A 75 -1.94 30.50 8.90
N LEU A 76 -0.85 30.96 9.50
CA LEU A 76 0.46 30.98 8.87
C LEU A 76 0.98 29.57 8.59
N ASN A 77 0.79 28.63 9.52
CA ASN A 77 1.19 27.24 9.34
C ASN A 77 0.39 26.57 8.21
N ILE A 78 -0.94 26.76 8.19
CA ILE A 78 -1.81 26.25 7.12
C ILE A 78 -1.36 26.84 5.77
N LYS A 79 -1.12 28.15 5.70
CA LYS A 79 -0.67 28.81 4.48
C LYS A 79 0.67 28.27 3.98
N LYS A 80 1.64 28.04 4.88
CA LYS A 80 2.93 27.42 4.52
C LYS A 80 2.75 26.00 4.00
N GLN A 81 1.94 25.18 4.66
CA GLN A 81 1.64 23.83 4.21
C GLN A 81 0.99 23.81 2.81
N LEU A 82 0.03 24.70 2.57
CA LEU A 82 -0.61 24.85 1.26
C LEU A 82 0.40 25.29 0.19
N GLN A 83 1.29 26.23 0.49
CA GLN A 83 2.34 26.66 -0.43
C GLN A 83 3.30 25.52 -0.79
N THR A 84 3.76 24.74 0.19
CA THR A 84 4.61 23.57 -0.06
C THR A 84 3.91 22.55 -0.95
N LEU A 85 2.68 22.17 -0.60
CA LEU A 85 1.89 21.22 -1.37
C LEU A 85 1.64 21.73 -2.80
N THR A 86 1.41 23.04 -2.96
CA THR A 86 1.23 23.65 -4.27
C THR A 86 2.51 23.56 -5.11
N ALA A 87 3.68 23.82 -4.52
CA ALA A 87 4.97 23.71 -5.20
C ALA A 87 5.29 22.26 -5.62
N GLU A 88 5.01 21.29 -4.75
CA GLU A 88 5.13 19.86 -5.06
C GLU A 88 4.21 19.46 -6.22
N LEU A 89 2.94 19.86 -6.17
CA LEU A 89 2.00 19.61 -7.27
C LEU A 89 2.44 20.24 -8.59
N HIS A 90 2.93 21.48 -8.56
CA HIS A 90 3.43 22.15 -9.77
C HIS A 90 4.63 21.40 -10.37
N LYS A 91 5.54 20.91 -9.52
CA LYS A 91 6.67 20.10 -9.95
C LYS A 91 6.19 18.79 -10.59
N ASP A 92 5.27 18.07 -9.95
CA ASP A 92 4.72 16.82 -10.49
C ASP A 92 4.02 17.03 -11.84
N ILE A 93 3.25 18.12 -11.98
CA ILE A 93 2.61 18.49 -13.24
C ILE A 93 3.67 18.79 -14.31
N GLN A 94 4.70 19.56 -13.97
CA GLN A 94 5.78 19.91 -14.89
C GLN A 94 6.59 18.68 -15.33
N ASP A 95 6.85 17.72 -14.43
CA ASP A 95 7.50 16.45 -14.75
C ASP A 95 6.66 15.61 -15.73
N ILE A 96 5.33 15.63 -15.59
CA ILE A 96 4.38 14.98 -16.53
C ILE A 96 4.40 15.68 -17.90
N GLU A 97 4.43 17.01 -17.95
CA GLU A 97 4.42 17.79 -19.19
C GLU A 97 5.74 17.71 -19.97
N THR A 98 6.87 17.65 -19.25
CA THR A 98 8.21 17.62 -19.85
C THR A 98 8.61 16.25 -20.38
N HIS A 99 8.12 15.16 -19.78
CA HIS A 99 8.49 13.79 -20.16
C HIS A 99 7.26 12.88 -20.40
N PRO A 100 6.31 13.26 -21.27
CA PRO A 100 5.06 12.52 -21.46
C PRO A 100 5.26 11.09 -21.97
N ASP A 101 6.40 10.82 -22.62
CA ASP A 101 6.73 9.54 -23.25
C ASP A 101 7.75 8.70 -22.49
N GLN A 102 8.22 9.16 -21.32
CA GLN A 102 9.22 8.41 -20.57
C GLN A 102 8.57 7.28 -19.77
N LEU A 103 8.86 6.04 -20.18
CA LEU A 103 8.50 4.85 -19.42
C LEU A 103 9.52 4.63 -18.28
N ILE A 104 9.18 5.08 -17.07
CA ILE A 104 9.94 4.80 -15.85
C ILE A 104 9.31 3.62 -15.10
N ILE A 105 10.12 2.60 -14.80
CA ILE A 105 9.71 1.39 -14.08
C ILE A 105 10.41 1.39 -12.71
N ASP A 106 9.63 1.55 -11.64
CA ASP A 106 10.16 1.52 -10.26
C ASP A 106 10.64 0.12 -9.87
N ARG A 107 9.87 -0.91 -10.26
CA ARG A 107 10.12 -2.30 -9.89
C ARG A 107 9.53 -3.24 -10.92
N ALA A 108 10.28 -4.26 -11.32
CA ALA A 108 9.76 -5.37 -12.12
C ALA A 108 10.33 -6.69 -11.59
N HIS A 109 9.47 -7.69 -11.40
CA HIS A 109 9.92 -9.01 -10.97
C HIS A 109 8.93 -10.11 -11.41
N ARG A 110 9.43 -11.35 -11.45
CA ARG A 110 8.60 -12.52 -11.79
C ARG A 110 7.85 -13.03 -10.56
N LEU A 111 6.59 -13.39 -10.75
CA LEU A 111 5.78 -14.04 -9.73
C LEU A 111 6.23 -15.50 -9.51
N ARG A 112 5.87 -16.04 -8.36
CA ARG A 112 6.05 -17.47 -8.06
C ARG A 112 5.18 -18.29 -9.00
N ARG A 113 5.72 -19.39 -9.50
CA ARG A 113 4.98 -20.30 -10.37
C ARG A 113 3.87 -21.01 -9.58
N PRO A 114 2.61 -20.99 -10.06
CA PRO A 114 1.56 -21.85 -9.52
C PRO A 114 1.91 -23.32 -9.69
N LYS A 115 1.66 -24.14 -8.65
CA LYS A 115 2.01 -25.58 -8.64
C LYS A 115 1.35 -26.40 -9.75
N HIS A 116 0.23 -25.93 -10.29
CA HIS A 116 -0.53 -26.63 -11.32
C HIS A 116 0.01 -26.41 -12.75
N LEU A 117 0.95 -25.47 -12.93
CA LEU A 117 1.55 -25.19 -14.24
C LEU A 117 2.87 -25.95 -14.42
N PRO A 118 3.18 -26.40 -15.65
CA PRO A 118 4.41 -27.13 -15.93
C PRO A 118 5.65 -26.27 -15.69
N THR A 119 6.78 -26.90 -15.39
CA THR A 119 8.05 -26.22 -15.11
C THR A 119 8.59 -25.43 -16.30
N THR A 120 8.14 -25.75 -17.51
CA THR A 120 8.50 -25.07 -18.76
C THR A 120 7.64 -23.83 -19.03
N ALA A 121 6.51 -23.64 -18.34
CA ALA A 121 5.67 -22.47 -18.55
C ALA A 121 6.38 -21.19 -18.09
N ALA A 122 6.26 -20.13 -18.92
CA ALA A 122 6.68 -18.79 -18.57
C ALA A 122 5.97 -18.32 -17.29
N ARG A 123 6.68 -17.58 -16.45
CA ARG A 123 6.09 -16.98 -15.24
C ARG A 123 5.65 -15.56 -15.53
N ASP A 124 4.51 -15.18 -14.96
CA ASP A 124 4.00 -13.82 -15.00
C ASP A 124 5.00 -12.83 -14.40
N VAL A 125 5.02 -11.63 -14.94
CA VAL A 125 5.83 -10.51 -14.47
C VAL A 125 4.89 -9.45 -13.92
N ILE A 126 5.19 -8.96 -12.73
CA ILE A 126 4.52 -7.80 -12.17
C ILE A 126 5.49 -6.61 -12.23
N ALA A 127 5.01 -5.50 -12.77
CA ALA A 127 5.76 -4.28 -12.94
C ALA A 127 4.99 -3.11 -12.31
N ARG A 128 5.71 -2.30 -11.51
CA ARG A 128 5.25 -1.02 -10.99
C ARG A 128 5.79 0.07 -11.91
N ILE A 129 4.87 0.65 -12.68
CA ILE A 129 5.16 1.81 -13.53
C ILE A 129 5.03 3.06 -12.67
N HIS A 130 6.02 3.95 -12.74
CA HIS A 130 6.10 5.14 -11.92
C HIS A 130 4.90 6.07 -12.13
N PHE A 131 4.64 6.41 -13.40
CA PHE A 131 3.56 7.31 -13.76
C PHE A 131 2.26 6.58 -14.12
N PHE A 132 1.14 7.01 -13.53
CA PHE A 132 -0.17 6.43 -13.80
C PHE A 132 -0.62 6.59 -15.26
N HIS A 133 -0.38 7.75 -15.87
CA HIS A 133 -0.76 8.01 -17.27
C HIS A 133 -0.02 7.07 -18.24
N ALA A 134 1.27 6.80 -18.00
CA ALA A 134 2.06 5.87 -18.79
C ALA A 134 1.50 4.43 -18.68
N LYS A 135 1.15 3.99 -17.47
CA LYS A 135 0.45 2.71 -17.25
C LYS A 135 -0.86 2.63 -18.05
N GLU A 136 -1.69 3.67 -18.00
CA GLU A 136 -2.97 3.67 -18.73
C GLU A 136 -2.79 3.68 -20.25
N ARG A 137 -1.80 4.42 -20.77
CA ARG A 137 -1.46 4.41 -22.19
C ARG A 137 -1.06 3.03 -22.66
N ILE A 138 -0.16 2.35 -21.93
CA ILE A 138 0.27 0.98 -22.23
C ILE A 138 -0.92 0.02 -22.20
N MET A 139 -1.78 0.10 -21.18
CA MET A 139 -2.98 -0.74 -21.09
C MET A 139 -4.01 -0.49 -22.20
N LYS A 140 -4.14 0.75 -22.67
CA LYS A 140 -5.03 1.09 -23.80
C LYS A 140 -4.44 0.59 -25.11
N ALA A 141 -3.14 0.78 -25.31
CA ALA A 141 -2.42 0.29 -26.49
C ALA A 141 -2.48 -1.24 -26.57
N SER A 142 -2.31 -1.96 -25.45
CA SER A 142 -2.34 -3.43 -25.45
C SER A 142 -3.69 -4.06 -25.79
N ARG A 143 -4.79 -3.29 -25.75
CA ARG A 143 -6.13 -3.76 -26.12
C ARG A 143 -6.46 -3.54 -27.58
N LYS A 144 -5.82 -2.56 -28.22
CA LYS A 144 -5.92 -2.33 -29.66
C LYS A 144 -4.98 -3.37 -30.29
N ALA A 145 -5.50 -4.28 -31.10
CA ALA A 145 -4.80 -5.50 -31.51
C ALA A 145 -3.50 -5.31 -32.33
N ASP A 146 -3.01 -4.08 -32.49
CA ASP A 146 -1.86 -3.67 -33.30
C ASP A 146 -0.51 -3.88 -32.58
N MET A 147 -0.36 -4.98 -31.86
CA MET A 147 0.93 -5.32 -31.25
C MET A 147 1.84 -5.95 -32.32
N PRO A 148 3.14 -5.60 -32.38
CA PRO A 148 4.08 -6.27 -33.28
C PRO A 148 4.05 -7.79 -33.06
N GLU A 149 4.24 -8.57 -34.13
CA GLU A 149 4.10 -10.03 -34.11
C GLU A 149 4.90 -10.70 -32.98
N ALA A 150 6.11 -10.20 -32.71
CA ALA A 150 6.98 -10.66 -31.62
C ALA A 150 6.34 -10.58 -30.22
N TYR A 151 5.38 -9.66 -30.02
CA TYR A 151 4.72 -9.40 -28.75
C TYR A 151 3.23 -9.74 -28.76
N SER A 152 2.70 -10.27 -29.87
CA SER A 152 1.29 -10.66 -30.03
C SER A 152 0.79 -11.67 -29.00
N SER A 153 1.68 -12.53 -28.49
CA SER A 153 1.36 -13.53 -27.46
C SER A 153 1.29 -12.97 -26.04
N ILE A 154 1.78 -11.74 -25.82
CA ILE A 154 1.84 -11.13 -24.51
C ILE A 154 0.47 -10.53 -24.15
N LYS A 155 -0.05 -10.91 -22.99
CA LYS A 155 -1.28 -10.35 -22.44
C LYS A 155 -0.95 -9.47 -21.24
N ILE A 156 -1.41 -8.22 -21.30
CA ILE A 156 -1.20 -7.23 -20.24
C ILE A 156 -2.52 -7.03 -19.50
N PHE A 157 -2.48 -7.19 -18.19
CA PHE A 157 -3.63 -7.03 -17.30
C PHE A 157 -3.30 -6.04 -16.17
N ALA A 158 -4.34 -5.41 -15.62
CA ALA A 158 -4.19 -4.63 -14.41
C ALA A 158 -4.02 -5.57 -13.20
N ASP A 159 -3.15 -5.18 -12.26
CA ASP A 159 -3.05 -5.84 -10.96
C ASP A 159 -4.22 -5.40 -10.08
N LEU A 160 -5.08 -6.36 -9.71
CA LEU A 160 -6.31 -6.14 -8.97
C LEU A 160 -6.33 -7.02 -7.73
N SER A 161 -6.97 -6.54 -6.66
CA SER A 161 -7.15 -7.34 -5.45
C SER A 161 -7.99 -8.59 -5.73
N ALA A 162 -7.81 -9.61 -4.88
CA ALA A 162 -8.58 -10.85 -4.96
C ALA A 162 -10.09 -10.59 -4.87
N ASP A 163 -10.50 -9.65 -4.02
CA ASP A 163 -11.92 -9.30 -3.84
C ASP A 163 -12.51 -8.66 -5.10
N THR A 164 -11.78 -7.74 -5.74
CA THR A 164 -12.20 -7.15 -7.02
C THR A 164 -12.28 -8.21 -8.11
N LEU A 165 -11.33 -9.14 -8.17
CA LEU A 165 -11.37 -10.24 -9.14
C LEU A 165 -12.54 -11.19 -8.88
N HIS A 166 -12.82 -11.49 -7.61
CA HIS A 166 -13.96 -12.30 -7.21
C HIS A 166 -15.28 -11.65 -7.64
N PHE A 167 -15.44 -10.35 -7.33
CA PHE A 167 -16.60 -9.56 -7.76
C PHE A 167 -16.80 -9.57 -9.29
N ARG A 168 -15.73 -9.35 -10.06
CA ARG A 168 -15.82 -9.38 -11.53
C ARG A 168 -16.24 -10.75 -12.05
N LYS A 169 -15.79 -11.82 -11.39
CA LYS A 169 -16.16 -13.19 -11.73
C LYS A 169 -17.64 -13.48 -11.40
N THR A 170 -18.15 -13.01 -10.26
CA THR A 170 -19.56 -13.20 -9.87
C THR A 170 -20.52 -12.44 -10.78
N MET A 171 -20.09 -11.29 -11.31
CA MET A 171 -20.79 -10.53 -12.34
C MET A 171 -20.79 -11.17 -13.74
N GLY A 172 -20.14 -12.33 -13.92
CA GLY A 172 -20.06 -13.07 -15.18
C GLY A 172 -21.40 -13.20 -15.93
N PRO A 173 -22.48 -13.71 -15.29
CA PRO A 173 -23.79 -13.87 -15.94
C PRO A 173 -24.35 -12.55 -16.51
N VAL A 174 -24.22 -11.45 -15.77
CA VAL A 174 -24.67 -10.12 -16.20
C VAL A 174 -23.84 -9.65 -17.39
N THR A 175 -22.51 -9.78 -17.32
CA THR A 175 -21.62 -9.35 -18.41
C THR A 175 -21.74 -10.19 -19.68
N SER A 176 -22.09 -11.48 -19.56
CA SER A 176 -22.40 -12.34 -20.71
C SER A 176 -23.67 -11.86 -21.40
N ALA A 177 -24.76 -11.66 -20.65
CA ALA A 177 -26.00 -11.16 -21.21
C ALA A 177 -25.82 -9.78 -21.88
N LEU A 178 -25.08 -8.87 -21.26
CA LEU A 178 -24.76 -7.57 -21.88
C LEU A 178 -24.00 -7.73 -23.21
N ARG A 179 -23.08 -8.69 -23.30
CA ARG A 179 -22.36 -8.98 -24.55
C ARG A 179 -23.28 -9.58 -25.61
N ASP A 180 -24.15 -10.52 -25.22
CA ASP A 180 -25.09 -11.19 -26.13
C ASP A 180 -26.07 -10.18 -26.75
N HIS A 181 -26.46 -9.16 -25.97
CA HIS A 181 -27.34 -8.06 -26.43
C HIS A 181 -26.59 -6.84 -26.97
N ASN A 182 -25.27 -6.95 -27.18
CA ASN A 182 -24.40 -5.89 -27.70
C ASN A 182 -24.49 -4.55 -26.92
N VAL A 183 -24.73 -4.63 -25.60
CA VAL A 183 -24.78 -3.48 -24.69
C VAL A 183 -23.37 -3.21 -24.15
N ASN A 184 -22.91 -1.98 -24.36
CA ASN A 184 -21.58 -1.57 -23.90
C ASN A 184 -21.54 -1.47 -22.36
N TYR A 185 -20.46 -1.99 -21.77
CA TYR A 185 -20.20 -1.85 -20.35
C TYR A 185 -18.72 -1.62 -20.07
N ARG A 186 -18.43 -1.07 -18.89
CA ARG A 186 -17.07 -0.85 -18.40
C ARG A 186 -16.98 -1.13 -16.91
N TRP A 187 -15.81 -1.56 -16.44
CA TRP A 187 -15.55 -1.73 -15.00
C TRP A 187 -15.19 -0.39 -14.36
N GLY A 188 -15.94 0.02 -13.36
CA GLY A 188 -15.62 1.13 -12.48
C GLY A 188 -14.77 0.69 -11.28
N TYR A 189 -13.95 1.61 -10.77
CA TYR A 189 -13.16 1.39 -9.56
C TYR A 189 -14.03 1.61 -8.29
N PRO A 190 -13.81 0.85 -7.20
CA PRO A 190 -12.95 -0.33 -7.10
C PRO A 190 -13.60 -1.63 -7.62
N ALA A 191 -14.93 -1.75 -7.52
CA ALA A 191 -15.69 -2.95 -7.89
C ALA A 191 -17.13 -2.58 -8.29
N LYS A 192 -17.29 -1.92 -9.44
CA LYS A 192 -18.62 -1.56 -9.98
C LYS A 192 -18.68 -1.91 -11.46
N LEU A 193 -19.86 -2.30 -11.94
CA LEU A 193 -20.12 -2.47 -13.37
C LEU A 193 -20.92 -1.24 -13.85
N LEU A 194 -20.38 -0.52 -14.83
CA LEU A 194 -21.04 0.64 -15.43
C LEU A 194 -21.59 0.20 -16.78
N ILE A 195 -22.91 0.24 -16.93
CA ILE A 195 -23.60 -0.19 -18.15
C ILE A 195 -24.07 1.05 -18.90
N SER A 196 -23.77 1.12 -20.20
CA SER A 196 -24.24 2.18 -21.09
C SER A 196 -25.48 1.69 -21.84
N TYR A 197 -26.65 2.23 -21.50
CA TYR A 197 -27.93 1.86 -22.10
C TYR A 197 -28.78 3.13 -22.29
N GLN A 198 -29.35 3.32 -23.48
CA GLN A 198 -30.18 4.49 -23.81
C GLN A 198 -29.54 5.83 -23.41
N ASP A 199 -28.28 6.04 -23.79
CA ASP A 199 -27.49 7.25 -23.49
C ASP A 199 -27.28 7.57 -21.99
N ALA A 200 -27.68 6.68 -21.10
CA ALA A 200 -27.46 6.77 -19.67
C ALA A 200 -26.43 5.73 -19.18
N ILE A 201 -25.72 6.09 -18.11
CA ILE A 201 -24.76 5.20 -17.45
C ILE A 201 -25.36 4.71 -16.15
N HIS A 202 -25.54 3.40 -16.05
CA HIS A 202 -26.13 2.76 -14.88
C HIS A 202 -25.07 2.00 -14.08
N PRO A 203 -24.78 2.41 -12.83
CA PRO A 203 -23.85 1.71 -11.97
C PRO A 203 -24.52 0.54 -11.25
N VAL A 204 -23.90 -0.63 -11.35
CA VAL A 204 -24.35 -1.87 -10.71
C VAL A 204 -23.25 -2.39 -9.78
N ASN A 205 -23.61 -2.59 -8.52
CA ASN A 205 -22.67 -3.04 -7.48
C ASN A 205 -22.96 -4.48 -7.01
N THR A 206 -24.08 -5.08 -7.40
CA THR A 206 -24.49 -6.42 -6.97
C THR A 206 -25.06 -7.21 -8.14
N VAL A 207 -24.82 -8.52 -8.16
CA VAL A 207 -25.33 -9.40 -9.23
C VAL A 207 -26.87 -9.35 -9.31
N ALA A 208 -27.55 -9.39 -8.16
CA ALA A 208 -29.02 -9.30 -8.09
C ALA A 208 -29.56 -8.01 -8.72
N GLN A 209 -28.92 -6.87 -8.43
CA GLN A 209 -29.27 -5.58 -9.03
C GLN A 209 -29.09 -5.62 -10.54
N GLY A 210 -27.98 -6.20 -11.03
CA GLY A 210 -27.73 -6.34 -12.47
C GLY A 210 -28.76 -7.22 -13.18
N ILE A 211 -29.17 -8.33 -12.55
CA ILE A 211 -30.21 -9.22 -13.09
C ILE A 211 -31.56 -8.50 -13.14
N GLN A 212 -31.93 -7.80 -12.08
CA GLN A 212 -33.17 -7.03 -12.03
C GLN A 212 -33.19 -5.97 -13.13
N GLN A 213 -32.09 -5.24 -13.29
CA GLN A 213 -31.98 -4.19 -14.28
C GLN A 213 -32.04 -4.72 -15.72
N LEU A 214 -31.40 -5.86 -16.01
CA LEU A 214 -31.53 -6.55 -17.28
C LEU A 214 -32.98 -6.98 -17.56
N LYS A 215 -33.70 -7.44 -16.53
CA LYS A 215 -35.12 -7.80 -16.63
C LYS A 215 -35.99 -6.59 -16.96
N GLU A 216 -35.74 -5.45 -16.31
CA GLU A 216 -36.44 -4.18 -16.58
C GLU A 216 -36.24 -3.71 -18.03
N TRP A 217 -35.07 -3.96 -18.61
CA TRP A 217 -34.77 -3.64 -20.01
C TRP A 217 -35.22 -4.70 -21.02
N GLY A 218 -35.87 -5.77 -20.57
CA GLY A 218 -36.30 -6.86 -21.45
C GLY A 218 -35.14 -7.66 -22.05
N LEU A 219 -33.98 -7.69 -21.38
CA LEU A 219 -32.77 -8.42 -21.80
C LEU A 219 -32.62 -9.71 -20.97
N PRO A 220 -33.31 -10.82 -21.33
CA PRO A 220 -33.25 -12.04 -20.54
C PRO A 220 -31.86 -12.68 -20.60
N ILE A 221 -31.44 -13.26 -19.47
CA ILE A 221 -30.21 -14.05 -19.37
C ILE A 221 -30.53 -15.44 -19.93
N GLN A 222 -30.17 -15.67 -21.19
CA GLN A 222 -30.57 -16.87 -21.93
C GLN A 222 -29.85 -18.13 -21.46
N ASN A 223 -28.63 -18.02 -20.93
CA ASN A 223 -27.87 -19.18 -20.47
C ASN A 223 -26.97 -18.82 -19.28
N LEU A 224 -27.44 -19.15 -18.07
CA LEU A 224 -26.55 -19.41 -16.94
C LEU A 224 -25.78 -20.69 -17.26
N HIS A 225 -24.69 -20.62 -18.05
CA HIS A 225 -23.76 -21.74 -18.06
C HIS A 225 -23.31 -21.93 -16.61
N PRO A 226 -23.51 -23.11 -15.98
CA PRO A 226 -23.17 -23.31 -14.60
C PRO A 226 -21.68 -23.00 -14.46
N THR A 227 -21.40 -21.85 -13.83
CA THR A 227 -20.04 -21.49 -13.48
C THR A 227 -19.68 -22.52 -12.42
N LYS A 228 -18.76 -23.45 -12.73
CA LYS A 228 -18.27 -24.45 -11.76
C LYS A 228 -18.14 -23.76 -10.40
N ALA A 229 -18.89 -24.27 -9.41
CA ALA A 229 -18.99 -23.68 -8.09
C ALA A 229 -17.60 -23.21 -7.64
N ALA A 230 -17.48 -21.92 -7.33
CA ALA A 230 -16.22 -21.40 -6.81
C ALA A 230 -15.88 -22.24 -5.57
N LYS A 231 -14.71 -22.88 -5.55
CA LYS A 231 -14.23 -23.52 -4.33
C LYS A 231 -14.29 -22.47 -3.23
N VAL A 232 -15.01 -22.79 -2.16
CA VAL A 232 -15.10 -21.95 -0.96
C VAL A 232 -13.67 -21.55 -0.58
N PRO A 233 -13.37 -20.24 -0.41
CA PRO A 233 -12.07 -19.82 0.09
C PRO A 233 -11.78 -20.62 1.36
N ARG A 234 -10.59 -21.22 1.43
CA ARG A 234 -10.16 -21.90 2.66
C ARG A 234 -10.11 -20.82 3.75
N MET A 235 -11.12 -20.80 4.63
CA MET A 235 -11.15 -19.87 5.76
C MET A 235 -9.84 -20.01 6.52
N SER A 236 -9.18 -18.89 6.77
CA SER A 236 -8.03 -18.85 7.68
C SER A 236 -8.49 -19.39 9.04
N PRO A 237 -7.71 -20.25 9.71
CA PRO A 237 -8.09 -20.76 11.02
C PRO A 237 -8.36 -19.59 11.97
N GLU A 238 -9.52 -19.62 12.61
CA GLU A 238 -9.85 -18.70 13.69
C GLU A 238 -8.86 -18.95 14.83
N TRP A 239 -8.03 -17.95 15.14
CA TRP A 239 -7.16 -18.01 16.32
C TRP A 239 -8.06 -17.89 17.54
N THR A 240 -8.49 -19.02 18.09
CA THR A 240 -9.12 -19.08 19.40
C THR A 240 -8.00 -19.03 20.43
N THR A 241 -7.88 -17.90 21.13
CA THR A 241 -7.05 -17.81 22.34
C THR A 241 -7.77 -18.55 23.45
N GLN A 242 -7.16 -19.63 23.95
CA GLN A 242 -7.57 -20.30 25.19
C GLN A 242 -6.93 -19.61 26.40
#